data_AF-A0A268HFQ2-F1
#
_entry.id   AF-A0A268HFQ2-F1
#
_cell.length_a   1.000
_cell.length_b   1.000
_cell.length_c   1.000
_cell.angle_alpha   90.00
_cell.angle_beta   90.00
_cell.angle_gamma   90.00
#
_symmetry.space_group_name_H-M   'P 1'
#
loop_
_entity.id
_entity.type
_entity.pdbx_description
1 polymer ?
#
loop_
_entity_poly.entity_id
_entity_poly.type
_entity_poly.pdbx_seq_one_letter_code
_entity_poly.pdbx_strand_id
1 'polypeptide(L)' 'MRSFYHFMMTYRGRKKPTDESRLADWIFGDHNFPKHSSSYDEISEYLEWNSPFHGALQVFDRLWRTYETTE' A
#
# COMPACT_ATOMS: atom_id res chain seq x y z
N MET A 1 -10.12 -10.03 9.52
CA MET A 1 -9.68 -9.50 8.21
C MET A 1 -9.33 -8.04 8.38
N ARG A 2 -8.04 -7.76 8.50
CA ARG A 2 -7.46 -6.42 8.51
C ARG A 2 -7.38 -5.96 7.04
N SER A 3 -7.88 -4.78 6.69
CA SER A 3 -7.72 -4.29 5.31
C SER A 3 -6.24 -4.02 4.97
N PHE A 4 -5.89 -4.04 3.68
CA PHE A 4 -4.53 -3.74 3.23
C PHE A 4 -4.06 -2.36 3.72
N TYR A 5 -4.96 -1.38 3.77
CA TYR A 5 -4.69 -0.06 4.34
C TYR A 5 -4.17 -0.14 5.79
N HIS A 6 -4.85 -0.91 6.65
CA HIS A 6 -4.43 -1.07 8.04
C HIS A 6 -3.08 -1.78 8.16
N PHE A 7 -2.78 -2.73 7.27
CA PHE A 7 -1.45 -3.34 7.17
C PHE A 7 -0.39 -2.30 6.81
N MET A 8 -0.66 -1.44 5.81
CA MET A 8 0.27 -0.39 5.38
C MET A 8 0.59 0.64 6.47
N MET A 9 -0.32 0.89 7.42
CA MET A 9 -0.05 1.81 8.53
C MET A 9 1.15 1.38 9.39
N THR A 10 1.54 0.11 9.38
CA THR A 10 2.72 -0.40 10.10
C THR A 10 4.06 0.03 9.48
N TYR A 11 4.07 0.48 8.22
CA TYR A 11 5.27 0.88 7.48
C TYR A 11 5.55 2.38 7.52
N ARG A 12 4.66 3.18 8.11
CA ARG A 12 4.72 4.65 8.12
C ARG A 12 5.82 5.22 9.02
N GLY A 13 6.19 6.47 8.75
CA GLY A 13 6.96 7.30 9.69
C GLY A 13 8.42 6.86 9.90
N ARG A 14 9.01 6.15 8.94
CA ARG A 14 10.42 5.75 9.00
C ARG A 14 11.33 6.97 8.84
N LYS A 15 12.27 7.15 9.77
CA LYS A 15 13.29 8.23 9.72
C LYS A 15 14.15 8.19 8.45
N LYS A 16 14.37 7.01 7.89
CA LYS A 16 15.00 6.79 6.58
C LYS A 16 13.95 6.17 5.67
N PRO A 17 13.39 6.93 4.71
CA PRO A 17 12.33 6.43 3.85
C PRO A 17 12.83 5.30 2.95
N THR A 18 12.25 4.11 3.11
CA THR A 18 12.28 3.05 2.10
C THR A 18 11.06 3.19 1.19
N ASP A 19 11.05 2.53 0.04
CA ASP A 19 9.93 2.63 -0.90
C ASP A 19 8.62 2.10 -0.30
N GLU A 20 8.68 1.13 0.62
CA GLU A 20 7.52 0.65 1.37
C GLU A 20 6.94 1.76 2.26
N SER A 21 7.81 2.48 2.99
CA SER A 21 7.36 3.60 3.83
C SER A 21 6.83 4.77 3.01
N ARG A 22 7.43 5.04 1.84
CA ARG A 22 6.95 6.08 0.91
C ARG A 22 5.55 5.74 0.40
N LEU A 23 5.31 4.49 0.01
CA LEU A 23 4.00 4.04 -0.41
C LEU A 23 2.99 4.13 0.75
N ALA A 24 3.37 3.72 1.95
CA ALA A 24 2.51 3.80 3.13
C ALA A 24 2.15 5.24 3.53
N ASP A 25 3.11 6.17 3.48
CA ASP A 25 2.86 7.58 3.77
C ASP A 25 1.99 8.24 2.71
N TRP A 26 2.15 7.86 1.43
CA TRP A 26 1.26 8.31 0.35
C TRP A 26 -0.17 7.77 0.51
N ILE A 27 -0.34 6.46 0.73
CA ILE A 27 -1.65 5.82 0.97
C ILE A 27 -2.36 6.48 2.15
N PHE A 28 -1.63 6.86 3.19
CA PHE A 28 -2.20 7.56 4.34
C PHE A 28 -2.74 8.96 3.98
N GLY A 29 -1.99 9.71 3.18
CA GLY A 29 -2.39 11.05 2.73
C GLY A 29 -3.49 11.05 1.68
N ASP A 30 -3.68 9.92 1.00
CA ASP A 30 -4.69 9.76 -0.03
C ASP A 30 -6.09 9.50 0.57
N HIS A 31 -7.02 10.40 0.27
CA HIS A 31 -8.40 10.33 0.74
C HIS A 31 -9.26 9.41 -0.14
N ASN A 32 -8.89 9.23 -1.40
CA ASN A 32 -9.62 8.42 -2.37
C ASN A 32 -9.18 6.94 -2.36
N PHE A 33 -8.06 6.63 -1.68
CA PHE A 33 -7.59 5.26 -1.55
C PHE A 33 -8.67 4.35 -0.94
N PRO A 34 -8.91 3.13 -1.47
CA PRO A 34 -9.93 2.22 -0.97
C PRO A 34 -9.54 1.59 0.38
N LYS A 35 -9.70 2.33 1.48
CA LYS A 35 -9.21 1.97 2.85
C LYS A 35 -9.81 0.70 3.42
N HIS A 36 -10.99 0.31 2.95
CA HIS A 36 -11.72 -0.87 3.41
C HIS A 36 -11.55 -2.06 2.49
N SER A 37 -10.88 -1.91 1.35
CA SER A 37 -10.65 -3.01 0.43
C SER A 37 -9.60 -3.98 0.95
N SER A 38 -9.86 -5.26 0.71
CA SER A 38 -8.92 -6.37 0.83
C SER A 38 -8.78 -7.12 -0.50
N SER A 39 -9.23 -6.52 -1.61
CA SER A 39 -9.14 -7.09 -2.95
C SER A 39 -7.85 -6.65 -3.63
N TYR A 40 -7.06 -7.61 -4.12
CA TYR A 40 -5.84 -7.32 -4.87
C TYR A 40 -6.16 -6.49 -6.11
N ASP A 41 -7.16 -6.93 -6.89
CA ASP A 41 -7.50 -6.33 -8.17
C ASP A 41 -7.96 -4.87 -8.00
N GLU A 42 -8.78 -4.58 -6.99
CA GLU A 42 -9.28 -3.22 -6.71
C GLU A 42 -8.14 -2.26 -6.35
N ILE A 43 -7.21 -2.70 -5.51
CA ILE A 43 -6.08 -1.87 -5.08
C ILE A 43 -5.03 -1.75 -6.21
N SER A 44 -4.80 -2.83 -6.96
CA SER A 44 -3.92 -2.84 -8.13
C SER A 44 -4.40 -1.86 -9.19
N GLU A 45 -5.67 -1.92 -9.58
CA GLU A 45 -6.26 -1.00 -10.55
C GLU A 45 -6.15 0.45 -10.06
N TYR A 46 -6.45 0.71 -8.78
CA TYR A 46 -6.29 2.04 -8.20
C TYR A 46 -4.84 2.57 -8.32
N LEU A 47 -3.85 1.74 -8.01
CA LEU A 47 -2.43 2.10 -8.06
C LEU A 47 -1.87 2.21 -9.48
N GLU A 48 -2.43 1.49 -10.45
CA GLU A 48 -2.08 1.66 -11.87
C GLU A 48 -2.47 3.06 -12.36
N TRP A 49 -3.66 3.54 -11.97
CA TRP A 49 -4.15 4.86 -12.35
C TRP A 49 -3.54 6.01 -11.52
N ASN A 50 -3.23 5.76 -10.25
CA ASN A 50 -2.81 6.80 -9.29
C ASN A 50 -1.37 6.59 -8.77
N SER A 51 -0.51 5.96 -9.57
CA SER A 51 0.83 5.55 -9.14
C SER A 51 1.64 6.70 -8.50
N PRO A 52 2.03 6.60 -7.22
CA PRO A 52 2.66 7.70 -6.51
C PRO A 52 4.11 7.97 -6.90
N PHE A 53 4.80 6.94 -7.42
CA PHE A 53 6.19 7.02 -7.84
C PHE A 53 6.57 5.83 -8.73
N HIS A 54 7.67 5.96 -9.46
CA HIS A 54 8.19 4.88 -10.29
C HIS A 54 8.54 3.64 -9.45
N GLY A 55 7.96 2.50 -9.79
CA GLY A 55 8.15 1.24 -9.04
C GLY A 55 7.16 1.01 -7.89
N ALA A 56 6.19 1.90 -7.67
CA ALA A 56 5.17 1.73 -6.63
C ALA A 56 4.39 0.41 -6.77
N LEU A 57 4.06 -0.02 -8.00
CA LEU A 57 3.41 -1.30 -8.26
C LEU A 57 4.28 -2.49 -7.83
N GLN A 58 5.59 -2.47 -8.13
CA GLN A 58 6.50 -3.53 -7.68
C GLN A 58 6.63 -3.58 -6.16
N VAL A 59 6.57 -2.42 -5.49
CA VAL A 59 6.57 -2.33 -4.02
C VAL A 59 5.26 -2.88 -3.47
N PHE A 60 4.13 -2.52 -4.08
CA PHE A 60 2.82 -3.04 -3.76
C PHE A 60 2.77 -4.57 -3.88
N ASP A 61 3.21 -5.16 -4.99
CA ASP A 61 3.21 -6.62 -5.19
C ASP A 61 3.97 -7.36 -4.08
N ARG A 62 5.13 -6.82 -3.65
CA ARG A 62 5.92 -7.39 -2.55
C ARG A 62 5.20 -7.29 -1.21
N LEU A 63 4.61 -6.13 -0.93
CA LEU A 63 3.87 -5.88 0.30
C LEU A 63 2.57 -6.68 0.36
N TRP A 64 1.91 -6.91 -0.77
CA TRP A 64 0.72 -7.73 -0.87
C TRP A 64 1.00 -9.18 -0.46
N ARG A 65 2.06 -9.80 -0.99
CA ARG A 65 2.46 -11.16 -0.59
C ARG A 65 2.75 -11.25 0.92
N THR A 66 3.35 -10.20 1.47
CA THR A 66 3.62 -10.12 2.92
C THR A 66 2.30 -10.05 3.69
N TYR A 67 1.38 -9.20 3.26
CA TYR A 67 0.04 -9.07 3.84
C TYR A 67 -0.72 -10.42 3.83
N GLU A 68 -0.75 -11.12 2.70
CA GLU A 68 -1.39 -12.44 2.57
C GLU A 68 -0.78 -13.52 3.46
N THR A 69 0.53 -13.44 3.75
CA THR A 69 1.22 -14.39 4.65
C THR A 69 0.98 -14.08 6.13
N THR A 70 0.56 -12.85 6.45
CA THR A 70 0.38 -12.39 7.84
C THR A 70 -1.08 -12.50 8.31
N GLU A 71 -2.04 -12.67 7.40
CA GLU A 71 -3.43 -13.08 7.68
C GLU A 71 -3.55 -14.61 7.82
#